data_AF-A0A523C764-F1
#
_entry.id   AF-A0A523C764-F1
#
_cell.length_a   1.000
_cell.length_b   1.000
_cell.length_c   1.000
_cell.angle_alpha   90.00
_cell.angle_beta   90.00
_cell.angle_gamma   90.00
#
_symmetry.space_group_name_H-M   'P 1'
#
loop_
_entity.id
_entity.type
_entity.pdbx_description
1 polymer ?
#
loop_
_entity_poly.entity_id
_entity_poly.type
_entity_poly.pdbx_seq_one_letter_code
_entity_poly.pdbx_strand_id
1 'polypeptide(L)'
;MSRACLDFSIFRSLSGPRRTDGNILAAGSVLRYTCHQDPSPTTHHHTSHPVTVKRKKKRPDPCSYRKRIYRSRVAPGGLVSFEVRIRETDLHILSGTDLRQEATAAVFRYRGQLEGYIAHHPEFVTSLSPLPLDPTAPPIVKTMLAAGQAAEVGPMAAVAGAMAEYVGLDLLAAGAGEVVVENGGDIYCCRNQESVAGIFAGSSPLSNRVGLKIPASRMPLGICTSSGTVGHSLSLGEADAVTVLAKDTALADAVATLVGNMVQPGQGLEPALGKGSAIAGILGVVIIRGEELGAWGEVELVPLGG
;
A
#
# COMPACT_ATOMS: atom_id res chain seq x y z
N MET A 1 -0.41 -6.77 -12.93
CA MET A 1 -0.43 -5.50 -12.17
C MET A 1 0.37 -5.73 -10.90
N SER A 2 1.54 -5.10 -10.78
CA SER A 2 2.33 -5.15 -9.54
C SER A 2 2.29 -3.75 -8.95
N ARG A 3 1.68 -3.59 -7.77
CA ARG A 3 1.57 -2.33 -7.04
C ARG A 3 2.73 -2.22 -6.04
N ALA A 4 2.92 -1.02 -5.49
CA ALA A 4 3.86 -0.74 -4.42
C ALA A 4 3.75 -1.80 -3.31
N CYS A 5 4.86 -2.25 -2.75
CA CYS A 5 4.81 -3.06 -1.54
C CYS A 5 4.83 -2.12 -0.34
N LEU A 6 4.17 -2.49 0.75
CA LEU A 6 4.50 -1.97 2.08
C LEU A 6 5.57 -2.90 2.68
N ASP A 7 6.62 -2.33 3.31
CA ASP A 7 7.64 -3.13 3.99
C ASP A 7 7.22 -3.32 5.46
N PHE A 8 6.73 -4.51 5.77
CA PHE A 8 6.37 -4.93 7.12
C PHE A 8 7.59 -5.32 7.97
N SER A 9 8.61 -4.47 8.05
CA SER A 9 9.80 -4.76 8.86
C SER A 9 9.76 -4.31 10.31
N ILE A 10 8.70 -3.64 10.79
CA ILE A 10 8.58 -3.26 12.21
C ILE A 10 7.18 -3.55 12.73
N PHE A 11 6.83 -4.83 12.88
CA PHE A 11 5.79 -5.23 13.83
C PHE A 11 6.45 -5.62 15.16
N ARG A 12 6.99 -4.64 15.88
CA ARG A 12 7.50 -4.92 17.24
C ARG A 12 6.34 -4.85 18.23
N SER A 13 6.03 -5.97 18.89
CA SER A 13 5.43 -5.91 20.22
C SER A 13 6.42 -5.19 21.13
N LEU A 14 6.14 -3.93 21.48
CA LEU A 14 6.93 -3.22 22.48
C LEU A 14 6.51 -3.69 23.87
N SER A 15 7.11 -4.80 24.32
CA SER A 15 7.19 -5.12 25.75
C SER A 15 8.48 -4.50 26.30
N GLY A 16 8.41 -3.26 26.80
CA GLY A 16 9.53 -2.52 27.40
C GLY A 16 9.16 -1.09 27.84
N PRO A 17 9.84 -0.50 28.84
CA PRO A 17 9.33 0.67 29.56
C PRO A 17 9.29 1.93 28.69
N ARG A 18 8.20 2.68 28.84
CA ARG A 18 7.92 3.99 28.20
C ARG A 18 9.11 4.93 28.38
N ARG A 19 9.70 5.38 27.26
CA ARG A 19 10.36 6.68 27.17
C ARG A 19 9.47 7.61 26.37
N THR A 20 8.90 8.58 27.06
CA THR A 20 8.19 9.71 26.48
C THR A 20 9.22 10.67 25.94
N ASP A 21 9.33 10.79 24.62
CA ASP A 21 9.83 11.97 23.90
C ASP A 21 9.35 11.81 22.44
N GLY A 22 8.06 12.10 22.22
CA GLY A 22 7.45 12.06 20.90
C GLY A 22 7.04 13.47 20.48
N ASN A 23 7.70 14.02 19.47
CA ASN A 23 7.19 15.18 18.76
C ASN A 23 5.88 14.78 18.08
N ILE A 24 4.77 15.26 18.61
CA ILE A 24 3.44 15.19 17.98
C ILE A 24 3.45 16.23 16.85
N LEU A 25 3.39 15.76 15.59
CA LEU A 25 3.22 16.67 14.44
C LEU A 25 1.75 17.05 14.32
N ALA A 26 1.47 18.35 14.27
CA ALA A 26 0.12 18.88 14.08
C ALA A 26 -0.38 18.71 12.64
N ALA A 27 -1.68 18.46 12.51
CA ALA A 27 -2.40 18.21 11.26
C ALA A 27 -2.20 19.30 10.20
N GLY A 28 -1.96 18.90 8.94
CA GLY A 28 -1.85 19.80 7.78
C GLY A 28 -0.43 20.24 7.42
N SER A 29 0.60 19.58 7.94
CA SER A 29 2.01 19.95 7.70
C SER A 29 2.60 19.18 6.51
N VAL A 30 3.25 19.91 5.60
CA VAL A 30 4.20 19.36 4.64
C VAL A 30 5.59 19.60 5.19
N LEU A 31 6.36 18.52 5.36
CA LEU A 31 7.73 18.58 5.83
C LEU A 31 8.70 18.30 4.67
N ARG A 32 9.68 19.18 4.52
CA ARG A 32 10.85 18.94 3.67
C ARG A 32 12.00 18.48 4.56
N TYR A 33 12.45 17.25 4.39
CA TYR A 33 13.65 16.78 5.07
C TYR A 33 14.87 17.23 4.28
N THR A 34 15.56 18.28 4.71
CA THR A 34 16.87 18.64 4.15
C THR A 34 17.96 17.77 4.77
N CYS A 35 18.49 16.81 4.02
CA CYS A 35 19.68 16.09 4.43
C CYS A 35 20.91 17.01 4.24
N HIS A 36 21.48 17.52 5.33
CA HIS A 36 22.78 18.20 5.28
C HIS A 36 23.86 17.19 4.91
N GLN A 37 24.42 17.33 3.71
CA GLN A 37 25.68 16.68 3.35
C GLN A 37 26.83 17.66 3.66
N ASP A 38 27.72 17.27 4.58
CA ASP A 38 29.00 17.95 4.79
C ASP A 38 29.94 17.71 3.58
N PRO A 39 30.68 18.74 3.11
CA PRO A 39 31.56 18.62 1.97
C PRO A 39 32.97 18.18 2.41
N SER A 40 33.59 17.26 1.67
CA SER A 40 35.04 17.01 1.78
C SER A 40 35.58 16.44 0.44
N PRO A 41 36.88 16.56 0.14
CA PRO A 41 37.37 17.53 -0.83
C PRO A 41 37.88 16.90 -2.13
N THR A 42 37.95 17.73 -3.17
CA THR A 42 38.54 17.44 -4.48
C THR A 42 40.04 17.15 -4.43
N THR A 43 40.48 16.10 -5.15
CA THR A 43 41.83 16.02 -5.72
C THR A 43 41.77 15.51 -7.15
N HIS A 44 42.47 16.22 -8.03
CA HIS A 44 42.64 15.92 -9.46
C HIS A 44 43.76 14.91 -9.67
N HIS A 45 43.58 13.95 -10.59
CA HIS A 45 44.68 13.41 -11.40
C HIS A 45 44.21 12.98 -12.79
N HIS A 46 45.11 13.17 -13.76
CA HIS A 46 44.89 13.21 -15.21
C HIS A 46 45.19 11.85 -15.88
N THR A 47 44.37 11.51 -16.88
CA THR A 47 44.63 10.74 -18.13
C THR A 47 45.19 9.32 -18.12
N SER A 48 44.41 8.38 -18.69
CA SER A 48 44.66 7.81 -20.04
C SER A 48 43.55 6.82 -20.44
N HIS A 49 43.08 6.90 -21.69
CA HIS A 49 42.12 5.96 -22.29
C HIS A 49 42.86 4.75 -22.88
N PRO A 50 42.26 3.54 -22.81
CA PRO A 50 41.94 2.87 -24.07
C PRO A 50 40.61 2.09 -24.11
N VAL A 51 39.99 2.16 -25.30
CA VAL A 51 39.20 1.13 -26.02
C VAL A 51 37.95 0.55 -25.31
N THR A 52 36.79 1.13 -25.68
CA THR A 52 35.46 0.66 -25.30
C THR A 52 34.99 -0.49 -26.21
N VAL A 53 34.99 -1.72 -25.69
CA VAL A 53 34.20 -2.82 -26.29
C VAL A 53 32.76 -2.67 -25.80
N LYS A 54 31.84 -2.29 -26.71
CA LYS A 54 30.41 -2.19 -26.43
C LYS A 54 29.84 -3.57 -26.04
N ARG A 55 29.76 -3.86 -24.74
CA ARG A 55 28.91 -4.95 -24.21
C ARG A 55 27.46 -4.63 -24.56
N LYS A 56 26.87 -5.44 -25.44
CA LYS A 56 25.42 -5.44 -25.72
C LYS A 56 24.67 -5.48 -24.37
N LYS A 57 23.91 -4.44 -24.06
CA LYS A 57 22.96 -4.44 -22.93
C LYS A 57 22.00 -5.61 -23.16
N LYS A 58 22.12 -6.66 -22.33
CA LYS A 58 21.10 -7.71 -22.21
C LYS A 58 19.79 -6.98 -21.91
N ARG A 59 18.77 -7.16 -22.77
CA ARG A 59 17.40 -6.75 -22.47
C ARG A 59 17.00 -7.41 -21.14
N PRO A 60 16.42 -6.68 -20.17
CA PRO A 60 15.92 -7.31 -18.96
C PRO A 60 14.87 -8.35 -19.37
N ASP A 61 14.97 -9.54 -18.77
CA ASP A 61 13.98 -10.59 -18.92
C ASP A 61 12.59 -10.05 -18.50
N PRO A 62 11.50 -10.24 -19.28
CA PRO A 62 10.17 -9.71 -18.97
C PRO A 62 9.56 -10.29 -17.69
N CYS A 63 10.23 -11.27 -17.07
CA CYS A 63 9.79 -11.97 -15.87
C CYS A 63 10.75 -11.75 -14.68
N SER A 64 11.32 -10.54 -14.52
CA SER A 64 12.10 -10.22 -13.31
C SER A 64 11.20 -10.20 -12.07
N TYR A 65 10.96 -11.39 -11.52
CA TYR A 65 10.41 -11.63 -10.21
C TYR A 65 11.31 -10.94 -9.18
N ARG A 66 10.94 -9.73 -8.76
CA ARG A 66 11.58 -9.06 -7.63
C ARG A 66 11.25 -9.90 -6.40
N LYS A 67 12.21 -10.71 -5.95
CA LYS A 67 12.10 -11.52 -4.72
C LYS A 67 11.60 -10.59 -3.62
N ARG A 68 10.40 -10.84 -3.07
CA ARG A 68 9.73 -10.00 -2.07
C ARG A 68 10.38 -10.18 -0.70
N ILE A 69 11.62 -9.71 -0.59
CA ILE A 69 12.49 -9.87 0.60
C ILE A 69 11.82 -9.25 1.85
N TYR A 70 10.90 -8.28 1.70
CA TYR A 70 10.20 -7.68 2.84
C TYR A 70 9.31 -8.67 3.61
N ARG A 71 8.69 -9.66 2.96
CA ARG A 71 7.82 -10.66 3.65
C ARG A 71 8.59 -11.52 4.66
N SER A 72 9.90 -11.68 4.48
CA SER A 72 10.77 -12.36 5.46
C SER A 72 11.05 -11.54 6.73
N ARG A 73 10.62 -10.28 6.78
CA ARG A 73 10.84 -9.36 7.91
C ARG A 73 9.61 -9.17 8.80
N VAL A 74 8.50 -9.83 8.48
CA VAL A 74 7.26 -9.75 9.25
C VAL A 74 7.43 -10.49 10.58
N ALA A 75 7.30 -9.76 11.69
CA ALA A 75 7.23 -10.35 13.02
C ALA A 75 5.79 -10.81 13.29
N PRO A 76 5.52 -12.12 13.39
CA PRO A 76 4.15 -12.62 13.46
C PRO A 76 3.39 -12.20 14.73
N GLY A 77 4.11 -11.79 15.79
CA GLY A 77 3.49 -11.32 17.04
C GLY A 77 2.52 -12.35 17.63
N GLY A 78 2.82 -13.65 17.49
CA GLY A 78 1.95 -14.75 17.92
C GLY A 78 1.01 -15.31 16.85
N LEU A 79 0.90 -14.68 15.68
CA LEU A 79 0.04 -15.13 14.58
C LEU A 79 0.73 -16.19 13.69
N VAL A 80 -0.07 -17.05 13.08
CA VAL A 80 0.37 -17.97 12.01
C VAL A 80 0.48 -17.18 10.71
N SER A 81 1.62 -17.30 10.04
CA SER A 81 1.92 -16.63 8.78
C SER A 81 1.86 -17.62 7.62
N PHE A 82 1.09 -17.30 6.58
CA PHE A 82 0.99 -18.13 5.38
C PHE A 82 0.66 -17.31 4.13
N GLU A 83 0.92 -17.89 2.95
CA GLU A 83 0.63 -17.26 1.66
C GLU A 83 -0.45 -18.04 0.91
N VAL A 84 -1.31 -17.31 0.18
CA VAL A 84 -2.29 -17.87 -0.76
C VAL A 84 -2.12 -17.20 -2.10
N ARG A 85 -1.73 -17.98 -3.12
CA ARG A 85 -1.48 -17.48 -4.47
C ARG A 85 -2.34 -18.19 -5.49
N ILE A 86 -3.21 -17.43 -6.16
CA ILE A 86 -4.11 -17.90 -7.22
C ILE A 86 -4.04 -16.91 -8.38
N ARG A 87 -3.41 -17.32 -9.49
CA ARG A 87 -3.13 -16.48 -10.67
C ARG A 87 -2.40 -15.18 -10.27
N GLU A 88 -3.03 -14.03 -10.48
CA GLU A 88 -2.48 -12.71 -10.14
C GLU A 88 -2.68 -12.33 -8.67
N THR A 89 -3.61 -12.99 -7.96
CA THR A 89 -3.86 -12.73 -6.54
C THR A 89 -2.82 -13.45 -5.70
N ASP A 90 -2.15 -12.70 -4.83
CA ASP A 90 -1.03 -13.20 -4.03
C ASP A 90 -1.08 -12.57 -2.64
N LEU A 91 -1.81 -13.25 -1.75
CA LEU A 91 -2.06 -12.79 -0.40
C LEU A 91 -0.97 -13.29 0.54
N HIS A 92 -0.45 -12.40 1.38
CA HIS A 92 0.28 -12.77 2.58
C HIS A 92 -0.62 -12.51 3.79
N ILE A 93 -0.87 -13.56 4.58
CA ILE A 93 -1.87 -13.55 5.64
C ILE A 93 -1.19 -13.88 6.97
N LEU A 94 -1.47 -13.05 7.97
CA LEU A 94 -1.26 -13.36 9.37
C LEU A 94 -2.62 -13.62 10.02
N SER A 95 -2.77 -14.74 10.71
CA SER A 95 -4.04 -15.15 11.33
C SER A 95 -3.79 -15.80 12.69
N GLY A 96 -4.75 -15.72 13.62
CA GLY A 96 -4.62 -16.37 14.93
C GLY A 96 -4.51 -17.91 14.83
N THR A 97 -5.02 -18.50 13.75
CA THR A 97 -4.92 -19.93 13.43
C THR A 97 -4.59 -20.15 11.96
N ASP A 98 -4.14 -21.36 11.62
CA ASP A 98 -3.89 -21.73 10.22
C ASP A 98 -5.20 -21.96 9.47
N LEU A 99 -5.58 -20.97 8.66
CA LEU A 99 -6.82 -20.95 7.87
C LEU A 99 -6.52 -20.93 6.37
N ARG A 100 -5.44 -21.60 5.94
CA ARG A 100 -5.01 -21.64 4.54
C ARG A 100 -6.08 -22.14 3.59
N GLN A 101 -6.88 -23.12 4.02
CA GLN A 101 -7.91 -23.73 3.16
C GLN A 101 -9.08 -22.76 2.96
N GLU A 102 -9.53 -22.12 4.04
CA GLU A 102 -10.58 -21.12 4.07
C GLU A 102 -10.18 -19.90 3.24
N ALA A 103 -8.94 -19.42 3.41
CA ALA A 103 -8.39 -18.33 2.60
C ALA A 103 -8.36 -18.69 1.11
N THR A 104 -7.92 -19.90 0.77
CA THR A 104 -7.88 -20.40 -0.61
C THR A 104 -9.29 -20.45 -1.21
N ALA A 105 -10.26 -20.98 -0.47
CA ALA A 105 -11.66 -21.03 -0.90
C ALA A 105 -12.27 -19.64 -1.08
N ALA A 106 -12.00 -18.70 -0.16
CA ALA A 106 -12.45 -17.32 -0.25
C ALA A 106 -11.90 -16.61 -1.50
N VAL A 107 -10.59 -16.73 -1.77
CA VAL A 107 -9.97 -16.16 -2.97
C VAL A 107 -10.58 -16.76 -4.24
N PHE A 108 -10.76 -18.08 -4.32
CA PHE A 108 -11.44 -18.71 -5.46
C PHE A 108 -12.85 -18.16 -5.67
N ARG A 109 -13.63 -18.02 -4.59
CA ARG A 109 -15.00 -17.52 -4.63
C ARG A 109 -15.07 -16.08 -5.15
N TYR A 110 -14.30 -15.16 -4.57
CA TYR A 110 -14.34 -13.75 -4.97
C TYR A 110 -13.76 -13.52 -6.35
N ARG A 111 -12.70 -14.23 -6.72
CA ARG A 111 -12.20 -14.22 -8.10
C ARG A 111 -13.26 -14.72 -9.08
N GLY A 112 -13.97 -15.81 -8.76
CA GLY A 112 -15.05 -16.32 -9.59
C GLY A 112 -16.18 -15.30 -9.79
N GLN A 113 -16.57 -14.57 -8.73
CA GLN A 113 -17.55 -13.48 -8.82
C GLN A 113 -17.07 -12.34 -9.71
N LEU A 114 -15.81 -11.91 -9.57
CA LEU A 114 -15.22 -10.86 -10.39
C LEU A 114 -15.11 -11.29 -11.87
N GLU A 115 -14.54 -12.46 -12.13
CA GLU A 115 -14.36 -13.00 -13.48
C GLU A 115 -15.72 -13.20 -14.18
N GLY A 116 -16.74 -13.68 -13.44
CA GLY A 116 -18.10 -13.82 -13.95
C GLY A 116 -18.77 -12.48 -14.29
N TYR A 117 -18.57 -11.45 -13.47
CA TYR A 117 -19.08 -10.11 -13.76
C TYR A 117 -18.35 -9.47 -14.96
N ILE A 118 -17.02 -9.55 -14.97
CA ILE A 118 -16.17 -9.01 -16.06
C ILE A 118 -16.50 -9.63 -17.41
N ALA A 119 -16.86 -10.92 -17.45
CA ALA A 119 -17.26 -11.58 -18.69
C ALA A 119 -18.47 -10.93 -19.38
N HIS A 120 -19.37 -10.32 -18.60
CA HIS A 120 -20.55 -9.61 -19.10
C HIS A 120 -20.35 -8.09 -19.18
N HIS A 121 -19.35 -7.56 -18.45
CA HIS A 121 -19.03 -6.14 -18.33
C HIS A 121 -17.53 -5.90 -18.55
N PRO A 122 -17.00 -6.09 -19.77
CA PRO A 122 -15.56 -5.96 -20.04
C PRO A 122 -15.01 -4.56 -19.73
N GLU A 123 -15.85 -3.52 -19.82
CA GLU A 123 -15.53 -2.15 -19.45
C GLU A 123 -15.11 -2.01 -17.98
N PHE A 124 -15.53 -2.94 -17.12
CA PHE A 124 -15.13 -2.97 -15.71
C PHE A 124 -13.61 -3.02 -15.55
N VAL A 125 -12.91 -3.73 -16.44
CA VAL A 125 -11.45 -3.87 -16.38
C VAL A 125 -10.72 -2.67 -16.99
N THR A 126 -11.26 -2.11 -18.07
CA THR A 126 -10.55 -1.13 -18.88
C THR A 126 -10.85 0.32 -18.49
N SER A 127 -11.95 0.57 -17.77
CA SER A 127 -12.31 1.93 -17.38
C SER A 127 -11.30 2.52 -16.41
N LEU A 128 -10.83 3.73 -16.71
CA LEU A 128 -10.05 4.57 -15.79
C LEU A 128 -10.91 5.61 -15.07
N SER A 129 -12.20 5.68 -15.42
CA SER A 129 -13.19 6.58 -14.85
C SER A 129 -14.30 5.78 -14.13
N PRO A 130 -15.07 6.41 -13.23
CA PRO A 130 -16.15 5.73 -12.53
C PRO A 130 -17.14 5.07 -13.48
N LEU A 131 -17.65 3.91 -13.08
CA LEU A 131 -18.75 3.23 -13.75
C LEU A 131 -20.05 3.39 -12.94
N PRO A 132 -21.22 3.23 -13.57
CA PRO A 132 -22.50 3.22 -12.85
C PRO A 132 -22.54 2.13 -11.78
N LEU A 133 -23.24 2.38 -10.67
CA LEU A 133 -23.51 1.35 -9.67
C LEU A 133 -24.45 0.29 -10.28
N ASP A 134 -24.20 -0.97 -9.93
CA ASP A 134 -25.07 -2.08 -10.30
C ASP A 134 -25.63 -2.78 -9.05
N PRO A 135 -26.93 -2.56 -8.72
CA PRO A 135 -27.60 -3.22 -7.61
C PRO A 135 -27.72 -4.74 -7.72
N THR A 136 -27.51 -5.31 -8.91
CA THR A 136 -27.58 -6.76 -9.16
C THR A 136 -26.21 -7.44 -9.10
N ALA A 137 -25.13 -6.67 -9.12
CA ALA A 137 -23.78 -7.19 -9.06
C ALA A 137 -23.46 -7.95 -7.75
N PRO A 138 -22.47 -8.86 -7.77
CA PRO A 138 -21.95 -9.48 -6.55
C PRO A 138 -21.47 -8.44 -5.52
N PRO A 139 -21.49 -8.75 -4.22
CA PRO A 139 -21.10 -7.80 -3.16
C PRO A 139 -19.73 -7.14 -3.39
N ILE A 140 -18.68 -7.93 -3.71
CA ILE A 140 -17.34 -7.38 -3.95
C ILE A 140 -17.30 -6.41 -5.13
N VAL A 141 -18.09 -6.67 -6.18
CA VAL A 141 -18.20 -5.79 -7.34
C VAL A 141 -18.89 -4.49 -6.95
N LYS A 142 -19.98 -4.55 -6.16
CA LYS A 142 -20.67 -3.35 -5.65
C LYS A 142 -19.74 -2.47 -4.83
N THR A 143 -18.94 -3.08 -3.94
CA THR A 143 -17.92 -2.37 -3.17
C THR A 143 -16.93 -1.67 -4.08
N MET A 144 -16.39 -2.35 -5.10
CA MET A 144 -15.45 -1.76 -6.06
C MET A 144 -16.06 -0.63 -6.90
N LEU A 145 -17.32 -0.77 -7.33
CA LEU A 145 -18.04 0.29 -8.05
C LEU A 145 -18.24 1.53 -7.16
N ALA A 146 -18.67 1.35 -5.92
CA ALA A 146 -18.85 2.44 -4.97
C ALA A 146 -17.53 3.15 -4.64
N ALA A 147 -16.46 2.40 -4.40
CA ALA A 147 -15.12 2.95 -4.19
C ALA A 147 -14.62 3.74 -5.40
N GLY A 148 -14.78 3.20 -6.61
CA GLY A 148 -14.44 3.89 -7.85
C GLY A 148 -15.22 5.19 -8.04
N GLN A 149 -16.53 5.20 -7.73
CA GLN A 149 -17.34 6.41 -7.76
C GLN A 149 -16.87 7.46 -6.75
N ALA A 150 -16.64 7.07 -5.50
CA ALA A 150 -16.19 8.00 -4.46
C ALA A 150 -14.81 8.61 -4.75
N ALA A 151 -13.92 7.83 -5.37
CA ALA A 151 -12.56 8.24 -5.70
C ALA A 151 -12.39 8.76 -7.14
N GLU A 152 -13.48 8.92 -7.91
CA GLU A 152 -13.43 9.39 -9.30
C GLU A 152 -12.47 8.58 -10.22
N VAL A 153 -12.35 7.28 -9.97
CA VAL A 153 -11.48 6.34 -10.73
C VAL A 153 -12.26 5.10 -11.19
N GLY A 154 -11.66 4.31 -12.08
CA GLY A 154 -12.21 3.01 -12.47
C GLY A 154 -12.27 2.01 -11.31
N PRO A 155 -13.23 1.07 -11.29
CA PRO A 155 -13.44 0.15 -10.17
C PRO A 155 -12.26 -0.81 -9.94
N MET A 156 -11.47 -1.12 -10.96
CA MET A 156 -10.24 -1.91 -10.80
C MET A 156 -9.17 -1.22 -9.96
N ALA A 157 -9.28 0.09 -9.70
CA ALA A 157 -8.43 0.78 -8.74
C ALA A 157 -8.57 0.20 -7.33
N ALA A 158 -9.74 -0.35 -6.98
CA ALA A 158 -10.10 -0.83 -5.64
C ALA A 158 -9.91 -2.34 -5.42
N VAL A 159 -9.47 -3.08 -6.45
CA VAL A 159 -9.55 -4.56 -6.47
C VAL A 159 -8.70 -5.22 -5.39
N ALA A 160 -7.54 -4.65 -5.06
CA ALA A 160 -6.59 -5.29 -4.17
C ALA A 160 -7.02 -5.12 -2.72
N GLY A 161 -7.44 -3.90 -2.36
CA GLY A 161 -8.06 -3.60 -1.08
C GLY A 161 -9.35 -4.36 -0.84
N ALA A 162 -10.24 -4.42 -1.85
CA ALA A 162 -11.49 -5.20 -1.76
C ALA A 162 -11.21 -6.70 -1.50
N MET A 163 -10.27 -7.29 -2.22
CA MET A 163 -9.90 -8.71 -2.02
C MET A 163 -9.31 -8.95 -0.62
N ALA A 164 -8.45 -8.05 -0.14
CA ALA A 164 -7.85 -8.16 1.19
C ALA A 164 -8.92 -8.12 2.30
N GLU A 165 -9.86 -7.18 2.21
CA GLU A 165 -10.94 -7.03 3.18
C GLU A 165 -11.92 -8.20 3.16
N TYR A 166 -12.42 -8.58 1.99
CA TYR A 166 -13.41 -9.65 1.88
C TYR A 166 -12.85 -11.00 2.35
N VAL A 167 -11.59 -11.32 2.02
CA VAL A 167 -10.91 -12.51 2.56
C VAL A 167 -10.70 -12.37 4.05
N GLY A 168 -10.27 -11.21 4.55
CA GLY A 168 -10.08 -10.97 5.98
C GLY A 168 -11.36 -11.17 6.80
N LEU A 169 -12.50 -10.67 6.30
CA LEU A 169 -13.81 -10.84 6.91
C LEU A 169 -14.23 -12.31 6.98
N ASP A 170 -14.01 -13.09 5.91
CA ASP A 170 -14.28 -14.53 5.91
C ASP A 170 -13.41 -15.29 6.92
N LEU A 171 -12.14 -14.93 7.03
CA LEU A 171 -11.23 -15.55 7.99
C LEU A 171 -11.60 -15.22 9.44
N LEU A 172 -12.03 -13.99 9.71
CA LEU A 172 -12.58 -13.63 11.02
C LEU A 172 -13.85 -14.44 11.33
N ALA A 173 -14.75 -14.59 10.36
CA ALA A 173 -15.95 -15.42 10.51
C ALA A 173 -15.62 -16.92 10.71
N ALA A 174 -14.50 -17.39 10.15
CA ALA A 174 -13.97 -18.74 10.35
C ALA A 174 -13.21 -18.92 11.68
N GLY A 175 -13.13 -17.89 12.53
CA GLY A 175 -12.54 -17.99 13.86
C GLY A 175 -11.07 -17.59 13.95
N ALA A 176 -10.56 -16.77 13.01
CA ALA A 176 -9.18 -16.27 13.08
C ALA A 176 -8.87 -15.48 14.37
N GLY A 177 -9.88 -14.80 14.94
CA GLY A 177 -9.74 -13.92 16.11
C GLY A 177 -9.03 -12.60 15.79
N GLU A 178 -7.85 -12.67 15.18
CA GLU A 178 -7.09 -11.57 14.59
C GLU A 178 -6.66 -11.96 13.17
N VAL A 179 -6.67 -11.00 12.25
CA VAL A 179 -6.20 -11.22 10.88
C VAL A 179 -5.52 -9.96 10.32
N VAL A 180 -4.45 -10.17 9.55
CA VAL A 180 -3.87 -9.18 8.65
C VAL A 180 -3.79 -9.82 7.28
N VAL A 181 -4.42 -9.22 6.28
CA VAL A 181 -4.39 -9.69 4.89
C VAL A 181 -3.71 -8.63 4.04
N GLU A 182 -2.50 -8.94 3.55
CA GLU A 182 -1.75 -8.12 2.59
C GLU A 182 -2.01 -8.64 1.18
N ASN A 183 -2.42 -7.76 0.27
CA ASN A 183 -2.48 -7.99 -1.17
C ASN A 183 -1.61 -6.96 -1.91
N GLY A 184 -0.28 -7.14 -1.83
CA GLY A 184 0.67 -6.18 -2.39
C GLY A 184 0.87 -4.96 -1.49
N GLY A 185 0.34 -3.81 -1.89
CA GLY A 185 0.41 -2.56 -1.12
C GLY A 185 -0.83 -2.31 -0.26
N ASP A 186 -1.81 -3.21 -0.33
CA ASP A 186 -3.14 -3.03 0.21
C ASP A 186 -3.40 -4.01 1.34
N ILE A 187 -3.75 -3.50 2.50
CA ILE A 187 -3.85 -4.28 3.73
C ILE A 187 -5.21 -4.09 4.37
N TYR A 188 -5.86 -5.20 4.71
CA TYR A 188 -6.90 -5.22 5.72
C TYR A 188 -6.31 -5.70 7.05
N CYS A 189 -6.45 -4.92 8.11
CA CYS A 189 -5.86 -5.18 9.42
C CYS A 189 -6.92 -5.20 10.52
N CYS A 190 -7.07 -6.34 11.20
CA CYS A 190 -7.94 -6.50 12.36
C CYS A 190 -7.18 -7.23 13.47
N ARG A 191 -6.67 -6.46 14.44
CA ARG A 191 -5.88 -6.96 15.56
C ARG A 191 -6.34 -6.38 16.89
N ASN A 192 -6.01 -7.07 17.97
CA ASN A 192 -6.30 -6.68 19.35
C ASN A 192 -5.12 -5.98 20.04
N GLN A 193 -4.07 -5.69 19.28
CA GLN A 193 -2.86 -5.04 19.75
C GLN A 193 -2.38 -3.94 18.80
N GLU A 194 -1.56 -3.04 19.33
CA GLU A 194 -0.88 -2.03 18.54
C GLU A 194 -0.02 -2.66 17.44
N SER A 195 -0.01 -1.97 16.31
CA SER A 195 0.58 -2.40 15.06
C SER A 195 1.37 -1.25 14.45
N VAL A 196 2.48 -1.57 13.77
CA VAL A 196 3.23 -0.56 13.00
C VAL A 196 3.40 -1.09 11.57
N ALA A 197 2.86 -0.34 10.61
CA ALA A 197 2.95 -0.64 9.19
C ALA A 197 4.06 0.20 8.56
N GLY A 198 5.11 -0.43 8.04
CA GLY A 198 6.22 0.30 7.42
C GLY A 198 5.88 0.76 6.00
N ILE A 199 6.15 2.03 5.70
CA ILE A 199 5.91 2.61 4.38
C ILE A 199 7.14 2.39 3.51
N PHE A 200 6.96 1.68 2.41
CA PHE A 200 7.99 1.52 1.40
C PHE A 200 7.69 2.44 0.22
N ALA A 201 8.61 3.37 0.00
CA ALA A 201 8.49 4.47 -0.96
C ALA A 201 9.58 4.35 -2.04
N GLY A 202 9.79 3.15 -2.56
CA GLY A 202 10.73 2.89 -3.65
C GLY A 202 12.15 3.39 -3.39
N SER A 203 12.63 4.27 -4.26
CA SER A 203 13.97 4.87 -4.18
C SER A 203 14.06 6.10 -3.26
N SER A 204 12.95 6.54 -2.68
CA SER A 204 12.97 7.65 -1.71
C SER A 204 13.90 7.31 -0.55
N PRO A 205 14.68 8.28 -0.04
CA PRO A 205 15.48 8.10 1.18
C PRO A 205 14.61 7.84 2.42
N LEU A 206 13.30 8.10 2.35
CA LEU A 206 12.32 7.82 3.41
C LEU A 206 11.77 6.39 3.36
N SER A 207 12.04 5.64 2.28
CA SER A 207 11.62 4.26 2.11
C SER A 207 12.14 3.38 3.26
N ASN A 208 11.25 2.65 3.92
CA ASN A 208 11.53 1.80 5.08
C ASN A 208 12.09 2.53 6.31
N ARG A 209 12.00 3.87 6.33
CA ARG A 209 12.41 4.69 7.49
C ARG A 209 11.23 5.28 8.25
N VAL A 210 10.05 5.22 7.66
CA VAL A 210 8.81 5.76 8.22
C VAL A 210 7.80 4.64 8.39
N GLY A 211 7.25 4.52 9.59
CA GLY A 211 6.17 3.61 9.92
C GLY A 211 4.92 4.37 10.33
N LEU A 212 3.77 3.78 10.05
CA LEU A 212 2.49 4.22 10.55
C LEU A 212 2.14 3.39 11.79
N LYS A 213 2.02 4.06 12.94
CA LYS A 213 1.58 3.44 14.17
C LYS A 213 0.06 3.42 14.24
N ILE A 214 -0.49 2.25 14.52
CA ILE A 214 -1.92 1.95 14.45
C ILE A 214 -2.35 1.35 15.79
N PRO A 215 -3.10 2.09 16.62
CA PRO A 215 -3.64 1.55 17.85
C PRO A 215 -4.73 0.50 17.57
N ALA A 216 -4.84 -0.51 18.43
CA ALA A 216 -5.86 -1.55 18.31
C ALA A 216 -7.30 -1.00 18.25
N SER A 217 -7.57 0.09 18.98
CA SER A 217 -8.88 0.76 19.02
C SER A 217 -9.33 1.32 17.66
N ARG A 218 -8.42 1.47 16.70
CA ARG A 218 -8.73 1.90 15.33
C ARG A 218 -9.03 0.76 14.38
N MET A 219 -8.89 -0.50 14.80
CA MET A 219 -9.12 -1.66 13.96
C MET A 219 -10.59 -2.13 14.05
N PRO A 220 -11.15 -2.76 13.00
CA PRO A 220 -10.52 -3.05 11.71
C PRO A 220 -10.19 -1.78 10.90
N LEU A 221 -9.13 -1.84 10.09
CA LEU A 221 -8.61 -0.72 9.32
C LEU A 221 -8.03 -1.20 7.98
N GLY A 222 -8.41 -0.51 6.90
CA GLY A 222 -7.76 -0.60 5.59
C GLY A 222 -6.57 0.35 5.51
N ILE A 223 -5.43 -0.14 5.05
CA ILE A 223 -4.19 0.61 4.83
C ILE A 223 -3.72 0.29 3.42
N CYS A 224 -3.88 1.25 2.50
CA CYS A 224 -3.65 1.00 1.08
C CYS A 224 -2.60 1.95 0.52
N THR A 225 -1.64 1.40 -0.22
CA THR A 225 -0.52 2.15 -0.75
C THR A 225 -0.39 2.02 -2.26
N SER A 226 -0.52 3.16 -2.94
CA SER A 226 -0.18 3.31 -4.35
C SER A 226 1.24 3.84 -4.51
N SER A 227 1.94 3.46 -5.58
CA SER A 227 3.20 4.08 -5.99
C SER A 227 3.28 4.23 -7.48
N GLY A 228 3.79 5.38 -7.94
CA GLY A 228 4.20 5.62 -9.33
C GLY A 228 5.55 5.01 -9.68
N THR A 229 6.42 4.80 -8.69
CA THR A 229 7.83 4.42 -8.92
C THR A 229 8.14 2.95 -8.68
N VAL A 230 7.23 2.18 -8.06
CA VAL A 230 7.44 0.74 -7.81
C VAL A 230 6.31 -0.15 -8.29
N GLY A 231 6.58 -0.82 -9.42
CA GLY A 231 5.71 -1.85 -9.99
C GLY A 231 4.99 -1.40 -11.26
N HIS A 232 4.62 -2.36 -12.10
CA HIS A 232 4.02 -2.12 -13.43
C HIS A 232 2.53 -1.73 -13.37
N SER A 233 2.06 -1.18 -12.26
CA SER A 233 0.69 -0.67 -12.17
C SER A 233 0.67 0.76 -12.70
N LEU A 234 -0.29 1.05 -13.56
CA LEU A 234 -0.40 2.31 -14.28
C LEU A 234 -0.75 3.46 -13.31
N SER A 235 0.24 4.01 -12.61
CA SER A 235 0.11 5.27 -11.90
C SER A 235 0.60 6.38 -12.82
N LEU A 236 -0.22 7.43 -12.94
CA LEU A 236 0.02 8.55 -13.84
C LEU A 236 0.81 9.69 -13.16
N GLY A 237 1.11 9.56 -11.86
CA GLY A 237 1.86 10.56 -11.10
C GLY A 237 3.25 10.10 -10.64
N GLU A 238 3.97 11.01 -9.99
CA GLU A 238 5.37 10.86 -9.53
C GLU A 238 5.51 10.53 -8.04
N ALA A 239 4.42 10.24 -7.33
CA ALA A 239 4.51 9.86 -5.92
C ALA A 239 5.29 8.55 -5.76
N ASP A 240 6.24 8.55 -4.83
CA ASP A 240 6.97 7.34 -4.44
C ASP A 240 6.11 6.41 -3.59
N ALA A 241 5.26 6.98 -2.74
CA ALA A 241 4.20 6.27 -2.03
C ALA A 241 3.06 7.21 -1.67
N VAL A 242 1.83 6.74 -1.83
CA VAL A 242 0.62 7.34 -1.29
C VAL A 242 -0.08 6.30 -0.46
N THR A 243 -0.11 6.49 0.86
CA THR A 243 -0.77 5.58 1.80
C THR A 243 -2.04 6.22 2.33
N VAL A 244 -3.15 5.50 2.25
CA VAL A 244 -4.48 5.96 2.65
C VAL A 244 -5.06 5.02 3.69
N LEU A 245 -5.73 5.60 4.69
CA LEU A 245 -6.39 4.90 5.78
C LEU A 245 -7.90 5.09 5.70
N ALA A 246 -8.65 4.01 5.75
CA ALA A 246 -10.12 4.05 5.82
C ALA A 246 -10.67 2.78 6.49
N LYS A 247 -11.94 2.82 6.91
CA LYS A 247 -12.63 1.59 7.38
C LYS A 247 -12.96 0.64 6.24
N ASP A 248 -13.25 1.18 5.07
CA ASP A 248 -13.43 0.45 3.82
C ASP A 248 -12.09 0.39 3.08
N THR A 249 -11.55 -0.80 2.92
CA THR A 249 -10.23 -1.03 2.32
C THR A 249 -10.26 -0.82 0.81
N ALA A 250 -11.39 -1.12 0.16
CA ALA A 250 -11.56 -0.84 -1.26
C ALA A 250 -11.57 0.67 -1.54
N LEU A 251 -12.21 1.45 -0.66
CA LEU A 251 -12.17 2.91 -0.71
C LEU A 251 -10.74 3.45 -0.52
N ALA A 252 -10.01 2.96 0.49
CA ALA A 252 -8.62 3.37 0.71
C ALA A 252 -7.75 3.11 -0.53
N ASP A 253 -7.90 1.94 -1.17
CA ASP A 253 -7.18 1.55 -2.38
C ASP A 253 -7.49 2.47 -3.59
N ALA A 254 -8.78 2.72 -3.82
CA ALA A 254 -9.22 3.63 -4.88
C ALA A 254 -8.70 5.07 -4.66
N VAL A 255 -8.77 5.57 -3.42
CA VAL A 255 -8.29 6.92 -3.10
C VAL A 255 -6.77 7.02 -3.16
N ALA A 256 -6.04 5.97 -2.76
CA ALA A 256 -4.58 5.93 -2.93
C ALA A 256 -4.20 6.05 -4.41
N THR A 257 -4.97 5.41 -5.30
CA THR A 257 -4.82 5.53 -6.75
C THR A 257 -5.11 6.95 -7.24
N LEU A 258 -6.23 7.55 -6.83
CA LEU A 258 -6.59 8.94 -7.17
C LEU A 258 -5.48 9.92 -6.76
N VAL A 259 -5.10 9.89 -5.49
CA VAL A 259 -4.12 10.83 -4.92
C VAL A 259 -2.76 10.60 -5.56
N GLY A 260 -2.36 9.35 -5.81
CA GLY A 260 -1.14 9.02 -6.56
C GLY A 260 -1.11 9.66 -7.95
N ASN A 261 -2.21 9.62 -8.69
CA ASN A 261 -2.32 10.24 -10.02
C ASN A 261 -2.25 11.78 -9.98
N MET A 262 -2.66 12.40 -8.88
CA MET A 262 -2.64 13.86 -8.72
C MET A 262 -1.26 14.44 -8.39
N VAL A 263 -0.34 13.63 -7.89
CA VAL A 263 1.02 14.09 -7.57
C VAL A 263 1.81 14.26 -8.86
N GLN A 264 1.93 15.50 -9.33
CA GLN A 264 2.62 15.86 -10.57
C GLN A 264 3.96 16.58 -10.29
N PRO A 265 4.92 16.53 -11.22
CA PRO A 265 6.20 17.24 -11.09
C PRO A 265 6.01 18.75 -10.91
N GLY A 266 6.81 19.33 -10.01
CA GLY A 266 6.83 20.79 -9.76
C GLY A 266 5.65 21.35 -8.97
N GLN A 267 4.68 20.51 -8.57
CA GLN A 267 3.56 20.92 -7.72
C GLN A 267 3.80 20.55 -6.26
N GLY A 268 3.21 21.30 -5.32
CA GLY A 268 3.19 20.92 -3.89
C GLY A 268 2.36 19.66 -3.64
N LEU A 269 2.45 19.09 -2.43
CA LEU A 269 1.66 17.91 -2.03
C LEU A 269 0.26 18.29 -1.54
N GLU A 270 0.05 19.57 -1.20
CA GLU A 270 -1.17 20.11 -0.60
C GLU A 270 -2.41 19.90 -1.47
N PRO A 271 -2.39 20.09 -2.81
CA PRO A 271 -3.56 19.82 -3.64
C PRO A 271 -3.98 18.34 -3.61
N ALA A 272 -3.02 17.43 -3.64
CA ALA A 272 -3.27 15.99 -3.60
C ALA A 272 -3.79 15.53 -2.22
N LEU A 273 -3.19 16.05 -1.13
CA LEU A 273 -3.68 15.84 0.24
C LEU A 273 -5.11 16.38 0.40
N GLY A 274 -5.37 17.59 -0.12
CA GLY A 274 -6.68 18.24 -0.06
C GLY A 274 -7.76 17.44 -0.77
N LYS A 275 -7.48 16.89 -1.96
CA LYS A 275 -8.45 16.03 -2.66
C LYS A 275 -8.72 14.74 -1.90
N GLY A 276 -7.68 14.02 -1.45
CA GLY A 276 -7.86 12.75 -0.75
C GLY A 276 -8.61 12.90 0.58
N SER A 277 -8.28 13.94 1.34
CA SER A 277 -8.92 14.23 2.64
C SER A 277 -10.37 14.70 2.55
N ALA A 278 -10.80 15.24 1.40
CA ALA A 278 -12.18 15.67 1.18
C ALA A 278 -13.14 14.49 0.94
N ILE A 279 -12.63 13.28 0.70
CA ILE A 279 -13.45 12.10 0.42
C ILE A 279 -13.98 11.52 1.73
N ALA A 280 -15.31 11.40 1.83
CA ALA A 280 -15.97 10.84 2.99
C ALA A 280 -15.50 9.40 3.27
N GLY A 281 -15.20 9.10 4.53
CA GLY A 281 -14.71 7.78 4.97
C GLY A 281 -13.18 7.64 5.02
N ILE A 282 -12.43 8.61 4.48
CA ILE A 282 -10.97 8.66 4.62
C ILE A 282 -10.60 9.18 6.01
N LEU A 283 -9.77 8.40 6.70
CA LEU A 283 -9.29 8.68 8.06
C LEU A 283 -7.90 9.30 8.05
N GLY A 284 -7.08 9.01 7.04
CA GLY A 284 -5.73 9.54 6.95
C GLY A 284 -5.11 9.36 5.57
N VAL A 285 -4.20 10.26 5.21
CA VAL A 285 -3.45 10.24 3.96
C VAL A 285 -1.99 10.58 4.25
N VAL A 286 -1.06 9.82 3.67
CA VAL A 286 0.38 10.08 3.72
C VAL A 286 0.92 10.03 2.29
N ILE A 287 1.62 11.08 1.88
CA ILE A 287 2.25 11.17 0.56
C ILE A 287 3.76 11.32 0.76
N ILE A 288 4.54 10.51 0.07
CA ILE A 288 6.00 10.59 0.00
C ILE A 288 6.39 10.81 -1.46
N ARG A 289 7.20 11.86 -1.71
CA ARG A 289 7.82 12.14 -3.01
C ARG A 289 9.23 12.67 -2.78
N GLY A 290 10.24 11.89 -3.15
CA GLY A 290 11.63 12.21 -2.86
C GLY A 290 11.86 12.36 -1.35
N GLU A 291 12.26 13.56 -0.93
CA GLU A 291 12.48 13.94 0.48
C GLU A 291 11.27 14.66 1.10
N GLU A 292 10.20 14.86 0.33
CA GLU A 292 8.98 15.52 0.78
C GLU A 292 8.03 14.49 1.38
N LEU A 293 7.49 14.82 2.55
CA LEU A 293 6.45 14.05 3.22
C LEU A 293 5.29 14.98 3.57
N GLY A 294 4.10 14.59 3.15
CA GLY A 294 2.85 15.25 3.52
C GLY A 294 1.92 14.27 4.23
N ALA A 295 1.27 14.70 5.32
CA ALA A 295 0.34 13.85 6.06
C ALA A 295 -0.91 14.61 6.48
N TRP A 296 -2.05 13.91 6.50
CA TRP A 296 -3.33 14.43 6.94
C TRP A 296 -4.11 13.38 7.74
N GLY A 297 -4.93 13.83 8.69
CA GLY A 297 -5.88 13.02 9.43
C GLY A 297 -5.26 12.26 10.60
N GLU A 298 -5.82 11.09 10.89
CA GLU A 298 -5.50 10.21 12.00
C GLU A 298 -4.20 9.41 11.80
N VAL A 299 -3.12 10.11 11.44
CA VAL A 299 -1.81 9.51 11.12
C VAL A 299 -0.84 9.76 12.28
N GLU A 300 -0.27 8.68 12.83
CA GLU A 300 0.86 8.73 13.77
C GLU A 300 2.09 8.11 13.11
N LEU A 301 3.06 8.95 12.72
CA LEU A 301 4.29 8.50 12.08
C LEU A 301 5.36 8.21 13.14
N VAL A 302 6.03 7.07 12.99
CA VAL A 302 7.14 6.66 13.83
C VAL A 302 8.38 6.36 12.98
N PRO A 303 9.59 6.72 13.44
CA PRO A 303 10.81 6.34 12.76
C PRO A 303 11.01 4.83 12.86
N LEU A 304 11.35 4.21 11.74
CA LEU A 304 11.75 2.82 11.69
C LEU A 304 13.27 2.71 11.88
N GLY A 305 13.71 1.90 12.83
CA GLY A 305 15.14 1.63 13.05
C GLY A 305 15.71 0.84 11.87
N GLY A 306 16.74 1.39 11.23
CA GLY A 306 17.52 0.73 10.17
C GLY A 306 18.41 -0.39 10.68
#